data_AF-A0A7K2YJ06-F1
#
_entry.id   AF-A0A7K2YJ06-F1
#
_cell.length_a   1.000
_cell.length_b   1.000
_cell.length_c   1.000
_cell.angle_alpha   90.00
_cell.angle_beta   90.00
_cell.angle_gamma   90.00
#
_symmetry.space_group_name_H-M   'P 1'
#
loop_
_entity.id
_entity.type
_entity.pdbx_description
1 polymer ?
#
loop_
_entity_poly.entity_id
_entity_poly.type
_entity_poly.pdbx_seq_one_letter_code
_entity_poly.pdbx_strand_id
1 'polypeptide(L)'
;DDVPGRLEAVMGMVRGLAVTGDLAGARHHRARAIADAERWDDPELTARVITAFDVPAVWTRNDDEELARQVVAATERTLAALPTDGTALRSRLLTTLALESRGTTTDVGRRAAAEAEAIARRLEDPALLAFALNGRFMHAFGRPGSMRERATIGAELVELATAEGLVTFEVLGHLILVQTHAARAEFTAADAHADAADRLADRHEIPLVGVFTRWYAALRLAAAERDRPDAAEAAYGSAAADLDRAGMPGLAGGLLPLALLALRIARDEPIDADAWAETDWGPHEPWVRPLLLAAAGRGAEAAVAAAAVPESPHDLLREARLCLSARTALALGDDAATARAYRELLPLADELVGAGSGLLSFGPVAGHLADLATALGRPAEATEHRRQEREIATRAAEAGPA
;
A
#
# COMPACT_ATOMS: atom_id res chain seq x y z
N ASP A 1 -3.26 -21.46 -37.73
CA ASP A 1 -3.61 -20.56 -36.63
C ASP A 1 -2.35 -20.06 -35.96
N ASP A 2 -2.09 -18.75 -36.03
CA ASP A 2 -0.94 -18.10 -35.40
C ASP A 2 -1.25 -17.91 -33.90
N VAL A 3 -0.83 -18.89 -33.09
CA VAL A 3 -1.09 -18.90 -31.65
C VAL A 3 -0.30 -17.82 -30.91
N PRO A 4 1.01 -17.61 -31.19
CA PRO A 4 1.75 -16.47 -30.64
C PRO A 4 1.06 -15.13 -30.92
N GLY A 5 0.71 -14.84 -32.18
CA GLY A 5 0.04 -13.59 -32.54
C GLY A 5 -1.32 -13.43 -31.85
N ARG A 6 -2.08 -14.51 -31.67
CA ARG A 6 -3.34 -14.49 -30.91
C ARG A 6 -3.13 -14.17 -29.44
N LEU A 7 -2.14 -14.77 -28.78
CA LEU A 7 -1.85 -14.53 -27.37
C LEU A 7 -1.35 -13.10 -27.14
N GLU A 8 -0.53 -12.57 -28.05
CA GLU A 8 -0.09 -11.17 -28.01
C GLU A 8 -1.27 -10.19 -28.15
N ALA A 9 -2.19 -10.44 -29.07
CA ALA A 9 -3.40 -9.64 -29.23
C ALA A 9 -4.29 -9.68 -27.97
N VAL A 10 -4.47 -10.86 -27.37
CA VAL A 10 -5.22 -11.01 -26.11
C VAL A 10 -4.55 -10.22 -24.99
N MET A 11 -3.22 -10.29 -24.84
CA MET A 11 -2.51 -9.54 -23.81
C MET A 11 -2.56 -8.02 -24.05
N GLY A 12 -2.57 -7.56 -25.30
CA GLY A 12 -2.84 -6.16 -25.64
C GLY A 12 -4.22 -5.69 -25.16
N MET A 13 -5.26 -6.51 -25.38
CA MET A 13 -6.60 -6.25 -24.86
C MET A 13 -6.63 -6.25 -23.33
N VAL A 14 -5.95 -7.21 -22.67
CA VAL A 14 -5.86 -7.29 -21.20
C VAL A 14 -5.28 -6.00 -20.61
N ARG A 15 -4.20 -5.47 -21.19
CA ARG A 15 -3.63 -4.18 -20.75
C ARG A 15 -4.62 -3.03 -20.93
N GLY A 16 -5.28 -2.97 -22.09
CA GLY A 16 -6.31 -1.97 -22.36
C GLY A 16 -7.42 -1.98 -21.30
N LEU A 17 -8.00 -3.16 -21.04
CA LEU A 17 -9.03 -3.35 -20.01
C LEU A 17 -8.58 -2.87 -18.64
N ALA A 18 -7.35 -3.22 -18.22
CA ALA A 18 -6.82 -2.83 -16.92
C ALA A 18 -6.59 -1.31 -16.80
N VAL A 19 -6.06 -0.67 -17.84
CA VAL A 19 -5.83 0.79 -17.85
C VAL A 19 -7.15 1.57 -17.85
N THR A 20 -8.17 1.09 -18.58
CA THR A 20 -9.48 1.74 -18.64
C THR A 20 -10.42 1.35 -17.50
N GLY A 21 -9.99 0.51 -16.56
CA GLY A 21 -10.70 0.21 -15.31
C GLY A 21 -11.55 -1.07 -15.29
N ASP A 22 -11.58 -1.89 -16.34
CA ASP A 22 -12.19 -3.24 -16.29
C ASP A 22 -11.18 -4.27 -15.76
N LEU A 23 -10.92 -4.18 -14.45
CA LEU A 23 -9.96 -5.06 -13.78
C LEU A 23 -10.44 -6.53 -13.75
N ALA A 24 -11.75 -6.77 -13.69
CA ALA A 24 -12.31 -8.11 -13.65
C ALA A 24 -12.14 -8.83 -14.99
N GLY A 25 -12.47 -8.16 -16.10
CA GLY A 25 -12.21 -8.65 -17.45
C GLY A 25 -10.73 -8.88 -17.71
N ALA A 26 -9.87 -7.93 -17.31
CA ALA A 26 -8.43 -8.07 -17.43
C ALA A 26 -7.90 -9.33 -16.72
N ARG A 27 -8.30 -9.56 -15.46
CA ARG A 27 -7.92 -10.77 -14.69
C ARG A 27 -8.37 -12.05 -15.38
N HIS A 28 -9.64 -12.11 -15.81
CA HIS A 28 -10.19 -13.30 -16.47
C HIS A 28 -9.41 -13.66 -17.74
N HIS A 29 -9.16 -12.68 -18.61
CA HIS A 29 -8.46 -12.92 -19.87
C HIS A 29 -6.96 -13.20 -19.66
N ARG A 30 -6.31 -12.54 -18.70
CA ARG A 30 -4.92 -12.81 -18.32
C ARG A 30 -4.73 -14.26 -17.85
N ALA A 31 -5.58 -14.73 -16.95
CA ALA A 31 -5.52 -16.09 -16.43
C ALA A 31 -5.59 -17.14 -17.55
N ARG A 32 -6.53 -16.94 -18.49
CA ARG A 32 -6.70 -17.82 -19.65
C ARG A 32 -5.51 -17.79 -20.60
N ALA A 33 -4.97 -16.61 -20.89
CA ALA A 33 -3.81 -16.47 -21.78
C ALA A 33 -2.58 -17.20 -21.22
N ILE A 34 -2.31 -17.07 -19.92
CA ILE A 34 -1.20 -17.76 -19.25
C ILE A 34 -1.41 -19.28 -19.31
N ALA A 35 -2.60 -19.76 -18.94
CA ALA A 35 -2.91 -21.19 -18.97
C ALA A 35 -2.86 -21.78 -20.39
N ASP A 36 -3.24 -21.00 -21.42
CA ASP A 36 -3.11 -21.41 -22.81
C ASP A 36 -1.65 -21.44 -23.26
N ALA A 37 -0.82 -20.48 -22.84
CA ALA A 37 0.60 -20.43 -23.18
C ALA A 37 1.39 -21.62 -22.60
N GLU A 38 1.14 -21.99 -21.34
CA GLU A 38 1.81 -23.12 -20.68
C GLU A 38 1.57 -24.47 -21.40
N ARG A 39 0.50 -24.60 -22.19
CA ARG A 39 0.21 -25.84 -22.95
C ARG A 39 1.12 -26.06 -24.15
N TRP A 40 1.85 -25.03 -24.59
CA TRP A 40 2.73 -25.10 -25.77
C TRP A 40 4.17 -25.49 -25.44
N ASP A 41 4.51 -25.67 -24.16
CA ASP A 41 5.85 -26.06 -23.67
C ASP A 41 7.00 -25.21 -24.27
N ASP A 42 6.71 -23.93 -24.53
CA ASP A 42 7.65 -22.91 -25.00
C ASP A 42 7.85 -21.89 -23.87
N PRO A 43 8.98 -21.95 -23.14
CA PRO A 43 9.29 -21.03 -22.05
C PRO A 43 9.40 -19.57 -22.48
N GLU A 44 9.86 -19.29 -23.71
CA GLU A 44 9.98 -17.91 -24.19
C GLU A 44 8.61 -17.32 -24.52
N LEU A 45 7.73 -18.09 -25.18
CA LEU A 45 6.35 -17.68 -25.42
C LEU A 45 5.61 -17.45 -24.10
N THR A 46 5.73 -18.38 -23.16
CA THR A 46 5.11 -18.27 -21.83
C THR A 46 5.61 -17.02 -21.11
N ALA A 47 6.92 -16.77 -21.16
CA ALA A 47 7.52 -15.58 -20.58
C ALA A 47 6.98 -14.29 -21.21
N ARG A 48 6.88 -14.22 -22.55
CA ARG A 48 6.30 -13.07 -23.24
C ARG A 48 4.85 -12.84 -22.83
N VAL A 49 4.04 -13.89 -22.69
CA VAL A 49 2.64 -13.77 -22.26
C VAL A 49 2.52 -13.28 -20.82
N ILE A 50 3.27 -13.88 -19.88
CA ILE A 50 3.26 -13.47 -18.47
C ILE A 50 3.66 -12.00 -18.33
N THR A 51 4.73 -11.60 -19.01
CA THR A 51 5.34 -10.27 -18.88
C THR A 51 4.67 -9.19 -19.73
N ALA A 52 3.75 -9.58 -20.63
CA ALA A 52 2.95 -8.63 -21.40
C ALA A 52 1.90 -7.89 -20.55
N PHE A 53 1.73 -8.24 -19.28
CA PHE A 53 0.99 -7.43 -18.31
C PHE A 53 1.96 -6.58 -17.48
N ASP A 54 2.18 -5.35 -17.93
CA ASP A 54 3.10 -4.36 -17.35
C ASP A 54 2.36 -3.14 -16.77
N VAL A 55 1.07 -3.30 -16.46
CA VAL A 55 0.26 -2.25 -15.83
C VAL A 55 0.76 -2.02 -14.41
N PRO A 56 1.15 -0.79 -14.04
CA PRO A 56 1.73 -0.51 -12.73
C PRO A 56 0.75 -0.79 -11.58
N ALA A 57 1.27 -1.32 -10.47
CA ALA A 57 0.52 -1.57 -9.25
C ALA A 57 0.94 -0.58 -8.14
N VAL A 58 -0.03 0.06 -7.50
CA VAL A 58 0.23 0.95 -6.35
C VAL A 58 -0.29 0.39 -5.02
N TRP A 59 -1.18 -0.61 -5.05
CA TRP A 59 -1.75 -1.25 -3.85
C TRP A 59 -1.14 -2.65 -3.58
N THR A 60 -0.89 -2.92 -2.30
CA THR A 60 -0.04 -4.03 -1.84
C THR A 60 -0.78 -5.32 -1.52
N ARG A 61 -2.11 -5.35 -1.58
CA ARG A 61 -2.89 -6.58 -1.53
C ARG A 61 -3.39 -6.93 -2.94
N ASN A 62 -3.31 -8.21 -3.29
CA ASN A 62 -3.86 -8.71 -4.55
C ASN A 62 -5.39 -8.71 -4.50
N ASP A 63 -6.03 -8.31 -5.60
CA ASP A 63 -7.49 -8.40 -5.75
C ASP A 63 -7.98 -9.84 -5.95
N ASP A 64 -7.10 -10.71 -6.43
CA ASP A 64 -7.35 -12.14 -6.62
C ASP A 64 -6.09 -12.92 -6.18
N GLU A 65 -6.11 -13.38 -4.92
CA GLU A 65 -4.97 -14.09 -4.32
C GLU A 65 -4.74 -15.47 -4.97
N GLU A 66 -5.78 -16.12 -5.51
CA GLU A 66 -5.66 -17.40 -6.22
C GLU A 66 -4.98 -17.19 -7.57
N LEU A 67 -5.43 -16.21 -8.37
CA LEU A 67 -4.77 -15.85 -9.62
C LEU A 67 -3.31 -15.44 -9.39
N ALA A 68 -3.04 -14.60 -8.38
CA ALA A 68 -1.67 -14.21 -8.05
C ALA A 68 -0.78 -15.43 -7.77
N ARG A 69 -1.26 -16.41 -6.98
CA ARG A 69 -0.53 -17.67 -6.74
C ARG A 69 -0.28 -18.47 -8.02
N GLN A 70 -1.25 -18.53 -8.93
CA GLN A 70 -1.09 -19.21 -10.22
C GLN A 70 -0.02 -18.53 -11.09
N VAL A 71 -0.05 -17.19 -11.16
CA VAL A 71 0.95 -16.42 -11.91
C VAL A 71 2.34 -16.57 -11.31
N VAL A 72 2.48 -16.53 -9.97
CA VAL A 72 3.75 -16.79 -9.28
C VAL A 72 4.30 -18.16 -9.67
N ALA A 73 3.49 -19.21 -9.56
CA ALA A 73 3.92 -20.57 -9.87
C ALA A 73 4.32 -20.74 -11.35
N ALA A 74 3.57 -20.13 -12.28
CA ALA A 74 3.92 -20.13 -13.71
C ALA A 74 5.22 -19.35 -13.98
N THR A 75 5.39 -18.21 -13.30
CA THR A 75 6.59 -17.35 -13.42
C THR A 75 7.84 -18.06 -12.92
N GLU A 76 7.76 -18.76 -11.78
CA GLU A 76 8.88 -19.54 -11.23
C GLU A 76 9.29 -20.69 -12.16
N ARG A 77 8.31 -21.46 -12.68
CA ARG A 77 8.58 -22.52 -13.68
C ARG A 77 9.26 -21.95 -14.92
N THR A 78 8.75 -20.83 -15.42
CA THR A 78 9.29 -20.16 -16.61
C THR A 78 10.70 -19.64 -16.38
N LEU A 79 10.97 -19.01 -15.23
CA LEU A 79 12.30 -18.55 -14.84
C LEU A 79 13.34 -19.68 -14.75
N ALA A 80 12.92 -20.88 -14.33
CA ALA A 80 13.79 -22.05 -14.24
C ALA A 80 14.12 -22.66 -15.61
N ALA A 81 13.25 -22.50 -16.60
CA ALA A 81 13.41 -23.04 -17.95
C ALA A 81 14.03 -22.03 -18.95
N LEU A 82 14.07 -20.74 -18.61
CA LEU A 82 14.53 -19.69 -19.53
C LEU A 82 16.06 -19.76 -19.77
N PRO A 83 16.53 -19.64 -21.02
CA PRO A 83 17.94 -19.47 -21.35
C PRO A 83 18.60 -18.27 -20.65
N THR A 84 19.91 -18.37 -20.38
CA THR A 84 20.67 -17.35 -19.62
C THR A 84 20.94 -16.05 -20.38
N ASP A 85 20.82 -16.06 -21.71
CA ASP A 85 20.95 -14.91 -22.60
C ASP A 85 19.70 -14.02 -22.64
N GLY A 86 18.53 -14.52 -22.21
CA GLY A 86 17.25 -13.80 -22.10
C GLY A 86 17.17 -12.77 -20.97
N THR A 87 18.22 -11.95 -20.79
CA THR A 87 18.41 -11.10 -19.60
C THR A 87 17.27 -10.07 -19.40
N ALA A 88 16.79 -9.42 -20.46
CA ALA A 88 15.66 -8.47 -20.37
C ALA A 88 14.34 -9.16 -20.00
N LEU A 89 14.07 -10.34 -20.58
CA LEU A 89 12.87 -11.11 -20.32
C LEU A 89 12.88 -11.69 -18.90
N ARG A 90 14.05 -12.14 -18.43
CA ARG A 90 14.28 -12.52 -17.04
C ARG A 90 13.95 -11.36 -16.08
N SER A 91 14.43 -10.16 -16.38
CA SER A 91 14.12 -8.97 -15.56
C SER A 91 12.61 -8.72 -15.46
N ARG A 92 11.88 -8.78 -16.58
CA ARG A 92 10.42 -8.62 -16.57
C ARG A 92 9.73 -9.72 -15.75
N LEU A 93 10.13 -10.98 -15.89
CA LEU A 93 9.59 -12.09 -15.10
C LEU A 93 9.86 -11.92 -13.60
N LEU A 94 11.07 -11.50 -13.22
CA LEU A 94 11.41 -11.22 -11.83
C LEU A 94 10.57 -10.06 -11.27
N THR A 95 10.32 -9.02 -12.05
CA THR A 95 9.40 -7.95 -11.68
C THR A 95 7.98 -8.48 -11.51
N THR A 96 7.46 -9.31 -12.45
CA THR A 96 6.14 -9.94 -12.30
C THR A 96 6.09 -10.79 -11.03
N LEU A 97 7.10 -11.62 -10.75
CA LEU A 97 7.19 -12.39 -9.52
C LEU A 97 7.11 -11.50 -8.28
N ALA A 98 7.83 -10.36 -8.28
CA ALA A 98 7.77 -9.40 -7.19
C ALA A 98 6.38 -8.79 -7.03
N LEU A 99 5.74 -8.35 -8.12
CA LEU A 99 4.41 -7.73 -8.08
C LEU A 99 3.33 -8.71 -7.62
N GLU A 100 3.35 -9.96 -8.05
CA GLU A 100 2.33 -10.94 -7.66
C GLU A 100 2.57 -11.50 -6.24
N SER A 101 3.82 -11.47 -5.75
CA SER A 101 4.19 -11.88 -4.39
C SER A 101 4.10 -10.75 -3.35
N ARG A 102 3.50 -9.61 -3.71
CA ARG A 102 3.34 -8.44 -2.83
C ARG A 102 2.49 -8.75 -1.60
N GLY A 103 2.77 -8.06 -0.49
CA GLY A 103 2.01 -8.23 0.77
C GLY A 103 2.23 -9.56 1.49
N THR A 104 3.23 -10.36 1.09
CA THR A 104 3.61 -11.56 1.86
C THR A 104 4.59 -11.20 2.99
N THR A 105 4.82 -12.10 3.95
CA THR A 105 5.84 -11.92 5.00
C THR A 105 7.23 -12.43 4.57
N THR A 106 7.35 -12.98 3.36
CA THR A 106 8.61 -13.55 2.86
C THR A 106 9.41 -12.54 2.04
N ASP A 107 10.71 -12.82 1.85
CA ASP A 107 11.61 -11.98 1.07
C ASP A 107 11.73 -12.41 -0.42
N VAL A 108 10.88 -13.32 -0.90
CA VAL A 108 10.95 -13.80 -2.29
C VAL A 108 10.77 -12.65 -3.27
N GLY A 109 9.71 -11.86 -3.12
CA GLY A 109 9.44 -10.72 -4.00
C GLY A 109 10.48 -9.61 -3.88
N ARG A 110 10.99 -9.33 -2.66
CA ARG A 110 12.08 -8.36 -2.44
C ARG A 110 13.34 -8.72 -3.22
N ARG A 111 13.77 -9.99 -3.14
CA ARG A 111 14.96 -10.48 -3.85
C ARG A 111 14.76 -10.43 -5.36
N ALA A 112 13.59 -10.84 -5.84
CA ALA A 112 13.26 -10.77 -7.26
C ALA A 112 13.29 -9.33 -7.79
N ALA A 113 12.70 -8.39 -7.05
CA ALA A 113 12.72 -6.96 -7.40
C ALA A 113 14.13 -6.37 -7.45
N ALA A 114 15.00 -6.72 -6.49
CA ALA A 114 16.38 -6.27 -6.46
C ALA A 114 17.20 -6.82 -7.65
N GLU A 115 17.02 -8.09 -8.00
CA GLU A 115 17.67 -8.69 -9.17
C GLU A 115 17.15 -8.06 -10.47
N ALA A 116 15.84 -7.84 -10.60
CA ALA A 116 15.24 -7.17 -11.75
C ALA A 116 15.78 -5.74 -11.92
N GLU A 117 15.84 -4.95 -10.86
CA GLU A 117 16.41 -3.59 -10.90
C GLU A 117 17.87 -3.62 -11.34
N ALA A 118 18.68 -4.52 -10.76
CA ALA A 118 20.09 -4.66 -11.13
C ALA A 118 20.27 -5.07 -12.60
N ILE A 119 19.37 -5.89 -13.15
CA ILE A 119 19.38 -6.23 -14.57
C ILE A 119 19.00 -5.01 -15.42
N ALA A 120 17.89 -4.34 -15.11
CA ALA A 120 17.39 -3.19 -15.86
C ALA A 120 18.44 -2.07 -15.94
N ARG A 121 19.11 -1.76 -14.82
CA ARG A 121 20.18 -0.77 -14.77
C ARG A 121 21.38 -1.13 -15.64
N ARG A 122 21.77 -2.41 -15.71
CA ARG A 122 22.87 -2.87 -16.60
C ARG A 122 22.52 -2.80 -18.08
N LEU A 123 21.25 -2.98 -18.41
CA LEU A 123 20.77 -2.93 -19.79
C LEU A 123 20.51 -1.51 -20.28
N GLU A 124 20.48 -0.53 -19.37
CA GLU A 124 20.19 0.88 -19.67
C GLU A 124 18.87 1.05 -20.44
N ASP A 125 17.87 0.19 -20.15
CA ASP A 125 16.52 0.24 -20.72
C ASP A 125 15.57 0.97 -19.74
N PRO A 126 15.11 2.19 -20.08
CA PRO A 126 14.26 2.98 -19.19
C PRO A 126 12.91 2.36 -18.87
N ALA A 127 12.26 1.72 -19.84
CA ALA A 127 10.96 1.09 -19.64
C ALA A 127 11.10 -0.12 -18.72
N LEU A 128 12.18 -0.89 -18.89
CA LEU A 128 12.48 -2.01 -18.01
C LEU A 128 12.82 -1.55 -16.59
N LEU A 129 13.56 -0.43 -16.44
CA LEU A 129 13.88 0.15 -15.15
C LEU A 129 12.63 0.66 -14.44
N ALA A 130 11.74 1.38 -15.13
CA ALA A 130 10.47 1.84 -14.58
C ALA A 130 9.63 0.67 -14.05
N PHE A 131 9.55 -0.43 -14.81
CA PHE A 131 8.85 -1.63 -14.35
C PHE A 131 9.52 -2.26 -13.12
N ALA A 132 10.85 -2.40 -13.12
CA ALA A 132 11.60 -2.92 -11.98
C ALA A 132 11.45 -2.05 -10.71
N LEU A 133 11.43 -0.72 -10.86
CA LEU A 133 11.18 0.22 -9.76
C LEU A 133 9.78 0.04 -9.17
N ASN A 134 8.76 -0.28 -9.96
CA ASN A 134 7.45 -0.65 -9.42
C ASN A 134 7.53 -1.91 -8.54
N GLY A 135 8.24 -2.95 -9.00
CA GLY A 135 8.51 -4.14 -8.19
C GLY A 135 9.26 -3.82 -6.89
N ARG A 136 10.25 -2.92 -6.93
CA ARG A 136 10.99 -2.45 -5.75
C ARG A 136 10.08 -1.71 -4.76
N PHE A 137 9.23 -0.81 -5.26
CA PHE A 137 8.25 -0.09 -4.45
C PHE A 137 7.32 -1.05 -3.72
N MET A 138 6.79 -2.08 -4.40
CA MET A 138 5.90 -3.09 -3.80
C MET A 138 6.52 -3.91 -2.66
N HIS A 139 7.85 -3.82 -2.46
CA HIS A 139 8.59 -4.50 -1.40
C HIS A 139 9.30 -3.54 -0.44
N ALA A 140 9.05 -2.23 -0.54
CA ALA A 140 9.61 -1.21 0.35
C ALA A 140 8.88 -1.12 1.72
N PHE A 141 8.22 -2.19 2.18
CA PHE A 141 7.43 -2.25 3.43
C PHE A 141 7.95 -3.31 4.42
N GLY A 142 9.16 -3.81 4.19
CA GLY A 142 9.81 -4.85 5.00
C GLY A 142 10.15 -4.45 6.42
N ARG A 143 10.11 -3.14 6.72
CA ARG A 143 10.23 -2.58 8.06
C ARG A 143 9.50 -1.23 8.12
N PRO A 144 9.00 -0.82 9.30
CA PRO A 144 8.52 0.53 9.51
C PRO A 144 9.58 1.60 9.20
N GLY A 145 9.15 2.79 8.76
CA GLY A 145 10.05 3.94 8.54
C GLY A 145 10.82 3.86 7.21
N SER A 146 10.16 3.42 6.14
CA SER A 146 10.75 3.28 4.80
C SER A 146 10.45 4.45 3.85
N MET A 147 9.87 5.56 4.34
CA MET A 147 9.42 6.68 3.49
C MET A 147 10.52 7.27 2.62
N ARG A 148 11.76 7.33 3.11
CA ARG A 148 12.91 7.83 2.31
C ARG A 148 13.22 6.93 1.11
N GLU A 149 13.19 5.62 1.29
CA GLU A 149 13.41 4.66 0.19
C GLU A 149 12.30 4.82 -0.86
N ARG A 150 11.05 4.89 -0.39
CA ARG A 150 9.88 5.07 -1.25
C ARG A 150 9.89 6.40 -2.01
N ALA A 151 10.26 7.50 -1.36
CA ALA A 151 10.36 8.82 -1.98
C ALA A 151 11.44 8.84 -3.06
N THR A 152 12.56 8.14 -2.84
CA THR A 152 13.62 7.97 -3.85
C THR A 152 13.10 7.23 -5.08
N ILE A 153 12.37 6.12 -4.88
CA ILE A 153 11.76 5.36 -5.97
C ILE A 153 10.72 6.20 -6.72
N GLY A 154 9.85 6.91 -6.00
CA GLY A 154 8.83 7.77 -6.61
C GLY A 154 9.42 8.90 -7.45
N ALA A 155 10.45 9.59 -6.93
CA ALA A 155 11.13 10.65 -7.65
C ALA A 155 11.85 10.14 -8.92
N GLU A 156 12.57 9.01 -8.81
CA GLU A 156 13.24 8.38 -9.96
C GLU A 156 12.22 7.94 -11.02
N LEU A 157 11.07 7.39 -10.61
CA LEU A 157 9.98 7.03 -11.53
C LEU A 157 9.43 8.25 -12.27
N VAL A 158 9.16 9.36 -11.58
CA VAL A 158 8.67 10.59 -12.23
C VAL A 158 9.70 11.10 -13.25
N GLU A 159 10.96 11.26 -12.84
CA GLU A 159 12.02 11.79 -13.72
C GLU A 159 12.20 10.92 -14.97
N LEU A 160 12.35 9.61 -14.77
CA LEU A 160 12.54 8.64 -15.85
C LEU A 160 11.32 8.57 -16.78
N ALA A 161 10.11 8.47 -16.22
CA ALA A 161 8.90 8.28 -17.00
C ALA A 161 8.52 9.52 -17.80
N THR A 162 8.73 10.73 -17.26
CA THR A 162 8.51 11.98 -17.99
C THR A 162 9.48 12.12 -19.16
N ALA A 163 10.75 11.78 -18.97
CA ALA A 163 11.76 11.85 -20.04
C ALA A 163 11.44 10.91 -21.22
N GLU A 164 10.87 9.74 -20.93
CA GLU A 164 10.67 8.65 -21.89
C GLU A 164 9.21 8.48 -22.34
N GLY A 165 8.29 9.31 -21.83
CA GLY A 165 6.87 9.24 -22.16
C GLY A 165 6.13 8.02 -21.60
N LEU A 166 6.57 7.47 -20.46
CA LEU A 166 6.01 6.29 -19.81
C LEU A 166 4.87 6.67 -18.85
N VAL A 167 3.77 7.20 -19.39
CA VAL A 167 2.67 7.84 -18.65
C VAL A 167 2.17 7.07 -17.41
N THR A 168 1.94 5.76 -17.52
CA THR A 168 1.41 4.96 -16.40
C THR A 168 2.40 4.88 -15.24
N PHE A 169 3.71 4.88 -15.54
CA PHE A 169 4.77 4.90 -14.52
C PHE A 169 4.99 6.31 -13.94
N GLU A 170 4.76 7.36 -14.71
CA GLU A 170 4.75 8.74 -14.20
C GLU A 170 3.63 8.93 -13.16
N VAL A 171 2.43 8.46 -13.49
CA VAL A 171 1.29 8.41 -12.55
C VAL A 171 1.65 7.64 -11.28
N LEU A 172 2.25 6.44 -11.42
CA LEU A 172 2.70 5.66 -10.26
C LEU A 172 3.68 6.46 -9.40
N GLY A 173 4.68 7.11 -10.01
CA GLY A 173 5.66 7.93 -9.31
C GLY A 173 5.00 9.04 -8.49
N HIS A 174 4.03 9.74 -9.07
CA HIS A 174 3.24 10.75 -8.36
C HIS A 174 2.42 10.16 -7.21
N LEU A 175 1.74 9.03 -7.39
CA LEU A 175 0.98 8.39 -6.31
C LEU A 175 1.88 7.92 -5.15
N ILE A 176 3.09 7.44 -5.44
CA ILE A 176 4.09 7.11 -4.40
C ILE A 176 4.48 8.39 -3.63
N LEU A 177 4.68 9.50 -4.34
CA LEU A 177 5.08 10.76 -3.72
C LEU A 177 3.95 11.36 -2.85
N VAL A 178 2.69 11.25 -3.29
CA VAL A 178 1.51 11.55 -2.44
C VAL A 178 1.61 10.79 -1.11
N GLN A 179 1.84 9.48 -1.16
CA GLN A 179 1.93 8.66 0.05
C GLN A 179 3.09 9.09 0.97
N THR A 180 4.27 9.38 0.40
CA THR A 180 5.45 9.73 1.20
C THR A 180 5.37 11.13 1.81
N HIS A 181 4.78 12.09 1.11
CA HIS A 181 4.56 13.43 1.64
C HIS A 181 3.41 13.47 2.64
N ALA A 182 2.32 12.72 2.40
CA ALA A 182 1.24 12.54 3.37
C ALA A 182 1.74 11.94 4.68
N ALA A 183 2.62 10.93 4.62
CA ALA A 183 3.27 10.37 5.81
C ALA A 183 4.01 11.42 6.65
N ARG A 184 4.59 12.45 6.02
CA ARG A 184 5.38 13.48 6.71
C ARG A 184 4.58 14.75 7.02
N ALA A 185 3.26 14.72 6.82
CA ALA A 185 2.36 15.88 6.86
C ALA A 185 2.80 17.04 5.94
N GLU A 186 3.48 16.74 4.83
CA GLU A 186 3.93 17.69 3.82
C GLU A 186 2.85 17.89 2.76
N PHE A 187 1.63 18.28 3.18
CA PHE A 187 0.43 18.20 2.35
C PHE A 187 0.48 19.07 1.09
N THR A 188 1.09 20.26 1.13
CA THR A 188 1.26 21.08 -0.10
C THR A 188 2.01 20.34 -1.21
N ALA A 189 3.04 19.55 -0.85
CA ALA A 189 3.78 18.74 -1.82
C ALA A 189 2.97 17.52 -2.28
N ALA A 190 2.25 16.88 -1.36
CA ALA A 190 1.35 15.78 -1.70
C ALA A 190 0.21 16.25 -2.63
N ASP A 191 -0.38 17.42 -2.40
CA ASP A 191 -1.41 18.02 -3.25
C ASP A 191 -0.91 18.27 -4.67
N ALA A 192 0.30 18.83 -4.82
CA ALA A 192 0.90 19.06 -6.13
C ALA A 192 1.09 17.75 -6.92
N HIS A 193 1.43 16.65 -6.24
CA HIS A 193 1.54 15.33 -6.86
C HIS A 193 0.19 14.67 -7.14
N ALA A 194 -0.81 14.84 -6.27
CA ALA A 194 -2.17 14.39 -6.52
C ALA A 194 -2.75 15.08 -7.75
N ASP A 195 -2.62 16.42 -7.84
CA ASP A 195 -3.04 17.21 -9.00
C ASP A 195 -2.31 16.79 -10.28
N ALA A 196 -1.02 16.44 -10.20
CA ALA A 196 -0.26 15.95 -11.35
C ALA A 196 -0.76 14.59 -11.82
N ALA A 197 -1.01 13.67 -10.89
CA ALA A 197 -1.58 12.36 -11.19
C ALA A 197 -2.98 12.47 -11.81
N ASP A 198 -3.85 13.32 -11.26
CA ASP A 198 -5.21 13.53 -11.79
C ASP A 198 -5.18 14.16 -13.19
N ARG A 199 -4.31 15.16 -13.45
CA ARG A 199 -4.14 15.73 -14.80
C ARG A 199 -3.68 14.70 -15.84
N LEU A 200 -2.79 13.80 -15.46
CA LEU A 200 -2.35 12.71 -16.34
C LEU A 200 -3.47 11.69 -16.57
N ALA A 201 -4.18 11.34 -15.50
CA ALA A 201 -5.30 10.41 -15.54
C ALA A 201 -6.42 10.92 -16.45
N ASP A 202 -6.80 12.19 -16.33
CA ASP A 202 -7.82 12.82 -17.17
C ASP A 202 -7.41 12.85 -18.65
N ARG A 203 -6.14 13.20 -18.92
CA ARG A 203 -5.62 13.28 -20.29
C ARG A 203 -5.55 11.92 -20.97
N HIS A 204 -5.24 10.86 -20.21
CA HIS A 204 -4.96 9.53 -20.73
C HIS A 204 -6.06 8.50 -20.40
N GLU A 205 -7.21 8.97 -19.91
CA GLU A 205 -8.38 8.14 -19.58
C GLU A 205 -8.03 6.97 -18.63
N ILE A 206 -7.34 7.27 -17.52
CA ILE A 206 -6.92 6.31 -16.49
C ILE A 206 -7.79 6.49 -15.22
N PRO A 207 -9.07 6.09 -15.24
CA PRO A 207 -10.06 6.51 -14.23
C PRO A 207 -9.75 6.05 -12.80
N LEU A 208 -8.98 4.97 -12.63
CA LEU A 208 -8.67 4.40 -11.32
C LEU A 208 -7.74 5.28 -10.48
N VAL A 209 -7.00 6.22 -11.08
CA VAL A 209 -6.16 7.17 -10.34
C VAL A 209 -6.99 7.99 -9.35
N GLY A 210 -8.17 8.43 -9.79
CA GLY A 210 -9.11 9.22 -8.99
C GLY A 210 -9.56 8.52 -7.70
N VAL A 211 -9.52 7.18 -7.64
CA VAL A 211 -9.81 6.44 -6.40
C VAL A 211 -8.76 6.81 -5.34
N PHE A 212 -7.47 6.75 -5.69
CA PHE A 212 -6.40 7.03 -4.75
C PHE A 212 -6.35 8.50 -4.33
N THR A 213 -6.54 9.44 -5.25
CA THR A 213 -6.53 10.88 -4.93
C THR A 213 -7.75 11.31 -4.10
N ARG A 214 -8.92 10.68 -4.27
CA ARG A 214 -10.09 10.89 -3.38
C ARG A 214 -9.87 10.37 -1.97
N TRP A 215 -9.29 9.18 -1.81
CA TRP A 215 -8.92 8.67 -0.49
C TRP A 215 -7.84 9.52 0.19
N TYR A 216 -6.87 9.99 -0.58
CA TYR A 216 -5.88 10.97 -0.10
C TYR A 216 -6.54 12.28 0.34
N ALA A 217 -7.52 12.81 -0.40
CA ALA A 217 -8.22 14.01 -0.02
C ALA A 217 -8.98 13.84 1.32
N ALA A 218 -9.60 12.68 1.56
CA ALA A 218 -10.24 12.36 2.83
C ALA A 218 -9.22 12.27 3.98
N LEU A 219 -8.07 11.63 3.74
CA LEU A 219 -6.93 11.61 4.68
C LEU A 219 -6.43 13.02 5.00
N ARG A 220 -6.20 13.86 3.98
CA ARG A 220 -5.73 15.23 4.15
C ARG A 220 -6.72 16.05 4.97
N LEU A 221 -8.02 15.96 4.66
CA LEU A 221 -9.08 16.62 5.43
C LEU A 221 -9.08 16.16 6.89
N ALA A 222 -8.99 14.85 7.14
CA ALA A 222 -8.93 14.29 8.49
C ALA A 222 -7.71 14.76 9.30
N ALA A 223 -6.56 14.93 8.65
CA ALA A 223 -5.32 15.32 9.30
C ALA A 223 -5.21 16.85 9.53
N ALA A 224 -5.65 17.66 8.57
CA ALA A 224 -5.52 19.11 8.59
C ALA A 224 -6.69 19.81 9.31
N GLU A 225 -7.92 19.28 9.21
CA GLU A 225 -9.13 19.91 9.76
C GLU A 225 -9.72 19.11 10.93
N ARG A 226 -8.94 18.92 12.00
CA ARG A 226 -9.32 18.10 13.17
C ARG A 226 -10.62 18.54 13.87
N ASP A 227 -11.03 19.79 13.69
CA ASP A 227 -12.26 20.37 14.26
C ASP A 227 -13.52 20.05 13.42
N ARG A 228 -13.38 19.39 12.26
CA ARG A 228 -14.49 19.05 11.34
C ARG A 228 -14.59 17.54 11.07
N PRO A 229 -14.81 16.71 12.10
CA PRO A 229 -14.85 15.26 11.95
C PRO A 229 -15.94 14.77 10.99
N ASP A 230 -17.15 15.32 11.07
CA ASP A 230 -18.27 14.94 10.21
C ASP A 230 -17.94 15.12 8.72
N ALA A 231 -17.12 16.12 8.38
CA ALA A 231 -16.69 16.34 7.00
C ALA A 231 -15.69 15.27 6.54
N ALA A 232 -14.75 14.88 7.41
CA ALA A 232 -13.82 13.79 7.13
C ALA A 232 -14.53 12.43 7.02
N GLU A 233 -15.48 12.14 7.91
CA GLU A 233 -16.31 10.93 7.86
C GLU A 233 -17.13 10.86 6.57
N ALA A 234 -17.77 11.97 6.17
CA ALA A 234 -18.49 12.06 4.91
C ALA A 234 -17.56 11.88 3.70
N ALA A 235 -16.35 12.44 3.73
CA ALA A 235 -15.37 12.28 2.66
C ALA A 235 -14.92 10.82 2.51
N TYR A 236 -14.63 10.13 3.61
CA TYR A 236 -14.34 8.69 3.59
C TYR A 236 -15.52 7.87 3.07
N GLY A 237 -16.74 8.18 3.51
CA GLY A 237 -17.96 7.53 3.02
C GLY A 237 -18.14 7.69 1.50
N SER A 238 -17.88 8.89 0.97
CA SER A 238 -17.91 9.14 -0.47
C SER A 238 -16.82 8.37 -1.22
N ALA A 239 -15.58 8.37 -0.72
CA ALA A 239 -14.47 7.65 -1.34
C ALA A 239 -14.69 6.13 -1.36
N ALA A 240 -15.31 5.58 -0.31
CA ALA A 240 -15.69 4.17 -0.24
C ALA A 240 -16.79 3.79 -1.25
N ALA A 241 -17.81 4.63 -1.41
CA ALA A 241 -18.89 4.38 -2.37
C ALA A 241 -18.41 4.30 -3.83
N ASP A 242 -17.34 5.02 -4.18
CA ASP A 242 -16.70 4.91 -5.50
C ASP A 242 -15.86 3.63 -5.64
N LEU A 243 -15.14 3.26 -4.56
CA LEU A 243 -14.28 2.09 -4.52
C LEU A 243 -15.05 0.78 -4.73
N ASP A 244 -16.29 0.69 -4.22
CA ASP A 244 -17.17 -0.47 -4.42
C ASP A 244 -17.41 -0.79 -5.91
N ARG A 245 -17.31 0.21 -6.79
CA ARG A 245 -17.50 0.06 -8.24
C ARG A 245 -16.20 -0.10 -9.02
N ALA A 246 -15.04 0.02 -8.37
CA ALA A 246 -13.73 0.03 -9.03
C ALA A 246 -13.16 -1.38 -9.30
N GLY A 247 -13.79 -2.44 -8.79
CA GLY A 247 -13.32 -3.82 -9.00
C GLY A 247 -12.01 -4.16 -8.28
N MET A 248 -11.78 -3.50 -7.13
CA MET A 248 -10.55 -3.57 -6.32
C MET A 248 -10.81 -4.18 -4.91
N PRO A 249 -11.25 -5.44 -4.80
CA PRO A 249 -11.58 -6.05 -3.51
C PRO A 249 -10.39 -6.15 -2.56
N GLY A 250 -9.15 -6.21 -3.07
CA GLY A 250 -7.94 -6.22 -2.26
C GLY A 250 -7.71 -4.88 -1.53
N LEU A 251 -8.26 -3.78 -2.07
CA LEU A 251 -8.25 -2.45 -1.45
C LEU A 251 -9.52 -2.20 -0.61
N ALA A 252 -10.70 -2.60 -1.11
CA ALA A 252 -11.99 -2.27 -0.49
C ALA A 252 -12.24 -2.97 0.85
N GLY A 253 -11.84 -4.24 0.98
CA GLY A 253 -12.20 -5.06 2.13
C GLY A 253 -11.77 -4.45 3.47
N GLY A 254 -12.75 -4.01 4.28
CA GLY A 254 -12.53 -3.45 5.61
C GLY A 254 -11.92 -2.05 5.67
N LEU A 255 -11.68 -1.39 4.53
CA LEU A 255 -10.93 -0.12 4.50
C LEU A 255 -11.70 1.05 5.11
N LEU A 256 -12.98 1.22 4.77
CA LEU A 256 -13.81 2.30 5.34
C LEU A 256 -13.92 2.19 6.86
N PRO A 257 -14.31 1.04 7.45
CA PRO A 257 -14.26 0.86 8.90
C PRO A 257 -12.91 1.18 9.52
N LEU A 258 -11.81 0.74 8.89
CA LEU A 258 -10.46 1.01 9.39
C LEU A 258 -10.13 2.50 9.37
N ALA A 259 -10.52 3.23 8.33
CA ALA A 259 -10.31 4.67 8.22
C ALA A 259 -11.11 5.47 9.27
N LEU A 260 -12.37 5.07 9.52
CA LEU A 260 -13.19 5.67 10.58
C LEU A 260 -12.62 5.38 11.98
N LEU A 261 -12.07 4.17 12.20
CA LEU A 261 -11.33 3.86 13.41
C LEU A 261 -10.06 4.67 13.57
N ALA A 262 -9.32 4.85 12.48
CA ALA A 262 -8.12 5.67 12.47
C ALA A 262 -8.45 7.13 12.82
N LEU A 263 -9.51 7.70 12.25
CA LEU A 263 -10.00 9.05 12.58
C LEU A 263 -10.36 9.19 14.07
N ARG A 264 -11.08 8.20 14.63
CA ARG A 264 -11.47 8.21 16.04
C ARG A 264 -10.28 8.12 16.99
N ILE A 265 -9.34 7.21 16.71
CA ILE A 265 -8.08 7.10 17.48
C ILE A 265 -7.25 8.38 17.34
N ALA A 266 -7.12 8.92 16.13
CA ALA A 266 -6.34 10.11 15.88
C ALA A 266 -6.82 11.29 16.71
N ARG A 267 -8.11 11.33 17.08
CA ARG A 267 -8.76 12.37 17.89
C ARG A 267 -8.81 12.05 19.38
N ASP A 268 -8.22 10.93 19.80
CA ASP A 268 -8.24 10.41 21.18
C ASP A 268 -9.66 10.27 21.75
N GLU A 269 -10.61 9.92 20.88
CA GLU A 269 -11.99 9.68 21.28
C GLU A 269 -12.19 8.25 21.81
N PRO A 270 -13.10 8.05 22.78
CA PRO A 270 -13.40 6.72 23.31
C PRO A 270 -13.86 5.75 22.21
N ILE A 271 -13.38 4.51 22.28
CA ILE A 271 -13.82 3.41 21.41
C ILE A 271 -15.06 2.75 22.02
N ASP A 272 -16.22 3.14 21.52
CA ASP A 272 -17.47 2.39 21.67
C ASP A 272 -17.39 1.11 20.82
N ALA A 273 -17.25 -0.03 21.49
CA ALA A 273 -17.17 -1.34 20.86
C ALA A 273 -18.54 -1.87 20.42
N ASP A 274 -19.63 -1.48 21.08
CA ASP A 274 -20.98 -1.94 20.77
C ASP A 274 -21.45 -1.35 19.44
N ALA A 275 -21.12 -0.08 19.19
CA ALA A 275 -21.38 0.57 17.91
C ALA A 275 -20.81 -0.20 16.71
N TRP A 276 -19.75 -0.99 16.91
CA TRP A 276 -19.00 -1.66 15.84
C TRP A 276 -19.04 -3.18 15.91
N ALA A 277 -19.89 -3.76 16.77
CA ALA A 277 -19.97 -5.20 16.98
C ALA A 277 -20.28 -6.00 15.71
N GLU A 278 -21.05 -5.42 14.78
CA GLU A 278 -21.46 -6.06 13.50
C GLU A 278 -20.62 -5.59 12.30
N THR A 279 -19.54 -4.85 12.53
CA THR A 279 -18.71 -4.29 11.45
C THR A 279 -17.86 -5.37 10.78
N ASP A 280 -17.86 -5.41 9.44
CA ASP A 280 -16.93 -6.24 8.68
C ASP A 280 -15.58 -5.52 8.54
N TRP A 281 -14.62 -5.95 9.36
CA TRP A 281 -13.24 -5.45 9.33
C TRP A 281 -12.40 -6.09 8.22
N GLY A 282 -12.96 -7.04 7.47
CA GLY A 282 -12.27 -7.79 6.43
C GLY A 282 -10.93 -8.36 6.91
N PRO A 283 -9.83 -8.15 6.17
CA PRO A 283 -8.50 -8.66 6.55
C PRO A 283 -7.92 -7.99 7.80
N HIS A 284 -8.49 -6.90 8.29
CA HIS A 284 -7.95 -6.12 9.40
C HIS A 284 -8.44 -6.61 10.77
N GLU A 285 -9.46 -7.46 10.79
CA GLU A 285 -10.07 -8.03 12.00
C GLU A 285 -9.05 -8.52 13.03
N PRO A 286 -7.98 -9.27 12.68
CA PRO A 286 -7.04 -9.77 13.69
C PRO A 286 -6.36 -8.67 14.52
N TRP A 287 -6.13 -7.48 13.95
CA TRP A 287 -5.49 -6.36 14.65
C TRP A 287 -6.49 -5.42 15.33
N VAL A 288 -7.74 -5.39 14.87
CA VAL A 288 -8.79 -4.53 15.44
C VAL A 288 -9.48 -5.19 16.63
N ARG A 289 -9.80 -6.49 16.51
CA ARG A 289 -10.56 -7.24 17.52
C ARG A 289 -9.99 -7.15 18.95
N PRO A 290 -8.67 -7.30 19.19
CA PRO A 290 -8.11 -7.18 20.53
C PRO A 290 -8.37 -5.80 21.16
N LEU A 291 -8.30 -4.73 20.35
CA LEU A 291 -8.54 -3.37 20.80
C LEU A 291 -10.01 -3.15 21.16
N LEU A 292 -10.95 -3.63 20.34
CA LEU A 292 -12.38 -3.53 20.64
C LEU A 292 -12.77 -4.31 21.90
N LEU A 293 -12.22 -5.52 22.07
CA LEU A 293 -12.42 -6.31 23.29
C LEU A 293 -11.87 -5.59 24.53
N ALA A 294 -10.70 -4.96 24.42
CA ALA A 294 -10.12 -4.20 25.54
C ALA A 294 -10.99 -2.98 25.88
N ALA A 295 -11.47 -2.25 24.86
CA ALA A 295 -12.36 -1.11 25.03
C ALA A 295 -13.73 -1.50 25.66
N ALA A 296 -14.22 -2.70 25.36
CA ALA A 296 -15.43 -3.28 25.99
C ALA A 296 -15.20 -3.81 27.42
N GLY A 297 -14.01 -3.64 28.00
CA GLY A 297 -13.66 -4.16 29.33
C GLY A 297 -13.44 -5.68 29.37
N ARG A 298 -13.34 -6.36 28.22
CA ARG A 298 -13.16 -7.81 28.10
C ARG A 298 -11.67 -8.19 28.05
N GLY A 299 -10.91 -7.74 29.05
CA GLY A 299 -9.43 -7.80 29.05
C GLY A 299 -8.83 -9.20 28.85
N ALA A 300 -9.40 -10.24 29.44
CA ALA A 300 -8.91 -11.62 29.27
C ALA A 300 -9.05 -12.11 27.82
N GLU A 301 -10.18 -11.81 27.18
CA GLU A 301 -10.42 -12.18 25.77
C GLU A 301 -9.58 -11.33 24.83
N ALA A 302 -9.40 -10.05 25.14
CA ALA A 302 -8.51 -9.16 24.42
C ALA A 302 -7.06 -9.66 24.46
N ALA A 303 -6.56 -10.13 25.60
CA ALA A 303 -5.22 -10.70 25.72
C ALA A 303 -5.05 -11.99 24.89
N VAL A 304 -6.05 -12.88 24.90
CA VAL A 304 -6.05 -14.08 24.04
C VAL A 304 -6.05 -13.70 22.57
N ALA A 305 -6.87 -12.73 22.17
CA ALA A 305 -6.92 -12.25 20.79
C ALA A 305 -5.60 -11.57 20.38
N ALA A 306 -5.01 -10.76 21.25
CA ALA A 306 -3.72 -10.09 21.02
C ALA A 306 -2.57 -11.09 20.81
N ALA A 307 -2.55 -12.19 21.59
CA ALA A 307 -1.57 -13.25 21.43
C ALA A 307 -1.75 -14.06 20.13
N ALA A 308 -2.95 -14.04 19.54
CA ALA A 308 -3.28 -14.74 18.30
C ALA A 308 -3.11 -13.85 17.04
N VAL A 309 -2.70 -12.59 17.20
CA VAL A 309 -2.43 -11.68 16.07
C VAL A 309 -1.33 -12.29 15.18
N PRO A 310 -1.57 -12.48 13.88
CA PRO A 310 -0.56 -13.03 12.97
C PRO A 310 0.55 -12.00 12.72
N GLU A 311 1.66 -12.48 12.17
CA GLU A 311 2.69 -11.57 11.64
C GLU A 311 2.06 -10.64 10.58
N SER A 312 2.32 -9.34 10.70
CA SER A 312 1.78 -8.36 9.76
C SER A 312 2.38 -8.56 8.37
N PRO A 313 1.54 -8.63 7.32
CA PRO A 313 1.97 -8.48 5.94
C PRO A 313 2.96 -7.32 5.72
N HIS A 314 3.92 -7.51 4.83
CA HIS A 314 4.83 -6.45 4.36
C HIS A 314 4.12 -5.60 3.30
N ASP A 315 3.16 -4.77 3.74
CA ASP A 315 2.27 -4.00 2.89
C ASP A 315 2.13 -2.52 3.37
N LEU A 316 1.38 -1.70 2.64
CA LEU A 316 1.16 -0.27 2.95
C LEU A 316 0.49 0.00 4.30
N LEU A 317 -0.23 -0.97 4.87
CA LEU A 317 -0.98 -0.86 6.13
C LEU A 317 -0.26 -1.50 7.31
N ARG A 318 0.99 -1.93 7.15
CA ARG A 318 1.80 -2.49 8.24
C ARG A 318 1.94 -1.54 9.42
N GLU A 319 2.19 -0.26 9.15
CA GLU A 319 2.40 0.75 10.19
C GLU A 319 1.08 1.07 10.93
N ALA A 320 -0.05 1.08 10.20
CA ALA A 320 -1.39 1.18 10.79
C ALA A 320 -1.68 0.02 11.76
N ARG A 321 -1.37 -1.21 11.35
CA ARG A 321 -1.54 -2.40 12.21
C ARG A 321 -0.59 -2.41 13.41
N LEU A 322 0.63 -1.91 13.25
CA LEU A 322 1.55 -1.69 14.36
C LEU A 322 0.96 -0.70 15.39
N CYS A 323 0.32 0.38 14.93
CA CYS A 323 -0.39 1.32 15.81
C CYS A 323 -1.53 0.64 16.59
N LEU A 324 -2.35 -0.18 15.92
CA LEU A 324 -3.43 -0.93 16.58
C LEU A 324 -2.89 -1.89 17.66
N SER A 325 -1.79 -2.59 17.37
CA SER A 325 -1.12 -3.44 18.35
C SER A 325 -0.53 -2.63 19.52
N ALA A 326 0.00 -1.43 19.27
CA ALA A 326 0.49 -0.53 20.32
C ALA A 326 -0.65 -0.06 21.24
N ARG A 327 -1.78 0.36 20.68
CA ARG A 327 -2.97 0.77 21.46
C ARG A 327 -3.55 -0.39 22.27
N THR A 328 -3.56 -1.60 21.70
CA THR A 328 -3.96 -2.82 22.41
C THR A 328 -3.02 -3.10 23.60
N ALA A 329 -1.71 -3.01 23.40
CA ALA A 329 -0.72 -3.23 24.46
C ALA A 329 -0.90 -2.25 25.64
N LEU A 330 -1.14 -0.97 25.32
CA LEU A 330 -1.47 0.05 26.32
C LEU A 330 -2.76 -0.27 27.08
N ALA A 331 -3.83 -0.64 26.37
CA ALA A 331 -5.12 -0.95 26.98
C ALA A 331 -5.07 -2.19 27.90
N LEU A 332 -4.18 -3.15 27.59
CA LEU A 332 -3.97 -4.35 28.40
C LEU A 332 -2.95 -4.17 29.54
N GLY A 333 -2.18 -3.07 29.54
CA GLY A 333 -1.05 -2.90 30.46
C GLY A 333 0.06 -3.94 30.24
N ASP A 334 0.29 -4.38 28.99
CA ASP A 334 1.35 -5.31 28.65
C ASP A 334 2.67 -4.56 28.43
N ASP A 335 3.52 -4.53 29.46
CA ASP A 335 4.82 -3.85 29.44
C ASP A 335 5.75 -4.34 28.33
N ALA A 336 5.76 -5.65 28.06
CA ALA A 336 6.64 -6.25 27.06
C ALA A 336 6.19 -5.89 25.64
N ALA A 337 4.89 -5.92 25.38
CA ALA A 337 4.31 -5.46 24.13
C ALA A 337 4.46 -3.95 23.94
N THR A 338 4.27 -3.17 25.00
CA THR A 338 4.47 -1.70 25.00
C THR A 338 5.91 -1.34 24.66
N ALA A 339 6.91 -1.99 25.29
CA ALA A 339 8.32 -1.77 25.00
C ALA A 339 8.72 -2.17 23.57
N ARG A 340 8.11 -3.23 23.03
CA ARG A 340 8.30 -3.64 21.63
C ARG A 340 7.71 -2.60 20.66
N ALA A 341 6.45 -2.23 20.87
CA ALA A 341 5.75 -1.24 20.04
C ALA A 341 6.49 0.11 20.03
N TYR A 342 6.98 0.57 21.18
CA TYR A 342 7.78 1.79 21.27
C TYR A 342 9.03 1.73 20.36
N ARG A 343 9.78 0.62 20.40
CA ARG A 343 10.99 0.47 19.55
C ARG A 343 10.67 0.42 18.06
N GLU A 344 9.57 -0.21 17.68
CA GLU A 344 9.18 -0.37 16.28
C GLU A 344 8.58 0.91 15.68
N LEU A 345 7.90 1.73 16.49
CA LEU A 345 7.34 3.02 16.08
C LEU A 345 8.36 4.16 16.11
N LEU A 346 9.44 4.04 16.90
CA LEU A 346 10.43 5.11 17.05
C LEU A 346 11.04 5.63 15.72
N PRO A 347 11.35 4.78 14.70
CA PRO A 347 11.85 5.26 13.41
C PRO A 347 10.88 6.16 12.64
N LEU A 348 9.60 6.19 13.03
CA LEU A 348 8.53 6.94 12.39
C LEU A 348 8.14 8.18 13.21
N ALA A 349 8.92 8.58 14.21
CA ALA A 349 8.54 9.63 15.17
C ALA A 349 8.08 10.94 14.51
N ASP A 350 8.61 11.27 13.33
CA ASP A 350 8.31 12.48 12.56
C ASP A 350 7.14 12.31 11.55
N GLU A 351 6.43 11.18 11.60
CA GLU A 351 5.41 10.79 10.62
C GLU A 351 3.99 10.72 11.22
N LEU A 352 2.99 10.74 10.34
CA LEU A 352 1.60 10.40 10.59
C LEU A 352 1.42 8.90 10.35
N VAL A 353 1.05 8.15 11.39
CA VAL A 353 1.02 6.69 11.31
C VAL A 353 -0.10 6.21 10.38
N GLY A 354 0.24 5.37 9.40
CA GLY A 354 -0.68 4.88 8.39
C GLY A 354 -0.87 5.81 7.18
N ALA A 355 -0.52 7.10 7.29
CA ALA A 355 -0.65 8.06 6.18
C ALA A 355 0.28 7.73 5.00
N GLY A 356 1.32 6.93 5.25
CA GLY A 356 2.13 6.29 4.22
C GLY A 356 1.37 5.32 3.31
N SER A 357 0.10 4.99 3.58
CA SER A 357 -0.78 4.31 2.63
C SER A 357 -1.39 5.27 1.59
N GLY A 358 -1.45 6.57 1.91
CA GLY A 358 -2.23 7.57 1.19
C GLY A 358 -3.74 7.51 1.47
N LEU A 359 -4.21 6.68 2.42
CA LEU A 359 -5.63 6.39 2.60
C LEU A 359 -6.20 6.72 3.97
N LEU A 360 -5.40 6.65 5.04
CA LEU A 360 -5.87 6.87 6.42
C LEU A 360 -4.71 7.23 7.34
N SER A 361 -5.01 7.75 8.52
CA SER A 361 -4.00 8.06 9.54
C SER A 361 -4.58 7.92 10.94
N PHE A 362 -3.81 7.34 11.86
CA PHE A 362 -4.13 7.35 13.30
C PHE A 362 -3.48 8.55 14.01
N GLY A 363 -3.08 9.58 13.26
CA GLY A 363 -2.46 10.79 13.78
C GLY A 363 -0.94 10.69 13.91
N PRO A 364 -0.30 11.69 14.56
CA PRO A 364 1.15 11.73 14.72
C PRO A 364 1.68 10.52 15.52
N VAL A 365 2.69 9.83 14.99
CA VAL A 365 3.39 8.73 15.68
C VAL A 365 3.92 9.22 17.03
N ALA A 366 4.40 10.46 17.09
CA ALA A 366 4.89 11.07 18.32
C ALA A 366 3.84 11.06 19.46
N GLY A 367 2.54 11.22 19.18
CA GLY A 367 1.50 11.11 20.21
C GLY A 367 1.44 9.70 20.81
N HIS A 368 1.46 8.67 19.94
CA HIS A 368 1.50 7.27 20.35
C HIS A 368 2.78 6.91 21.11
N LEU A 369 3.94 7.42 20.67
CA LEU A 369 5.22 7.24 21.36
C LEU A 369 5.22 7.89 22.75
N ALA A 370 4.55 9.03 22.92
CA ALA A 370 4.42 9.68 24.22
C ALA A 370 3.59 8.83 25.21
N ASP A 371 2.50 8.23 24.74
CA ASP A 371 1.66 7.35 25.55
C ASP A 371 2.43 6.08 25.97
N LEU A 372 3.13 5.46 25.01
CA LEU A 372 4.01 4.31 25.25
C LEU A 372 5.13 4.66 26.22
N ALA A 373 5.80 5.80 26.05
CA ALA A 373 6.86 6.25 26.97
C ALA A 373 6.32 6.49 28.39
N THR A 374 5.11 7.05 28.50
CA THR A 374 4.45 7.26 29.80
C THR A 374 4.18 5.93 30.50
N ALA A 375 3.61 4.95 29.79
CA ALA A 375 3.37 3.60 30.32
C ALA A 375 4.67 2.91 30.75
N LEU A 376 5.78 3.14 30.04
CA LEU A 376 7.11 2.61 30.36
C LEU A 376 7.85 3.38 31.47
N GLY A 377 7.24 4.39 32.08
CA GLY A 377 7.89 5.20 33.12
C GLY A 377 9.03 6.10 32.60
N ARG A 378 8.92 6.59 31.37
CA ARG A 378 9.91 7.44 30.66
C ARG A 378 9.38 8.86 30.41
N PRO A 379 9.25 9.69 31.45
CA PRO A 379 8.57 10.99 31.36
C PRO A 379 9.30 12.04 30.51
N ALA A 380 10.63 11.95 30.41
CA ALA A 380 11.42 12.87 29.59
C ALA A 380 11.16 12.63 28.09
N GLU A 381 11.23 11.37 27.67
CA GLU A 381 10.90 10.94 26.31
C GLU A 381 9.43 11.23 25.98
N ALA A 382 8.51 11.00 26.92
CA ALA A 382 7.10 11.34 26.72
C ALA A 382 6.91 12.84 26.44
N THR A 383 7.59 13.71 27.21
CA THR A 383 7.51 15.17 27.02
C THR A 383 8.07 15.61 25.67
N GLU A 384 9.19 15.00 25.26
CA GLU A 384 9.81 15.23 23.94
C GLU A 384 8.85 14.86 22.80
N HIS A 385 8.28 13.67 22.85
CA HIS A 385 7.35 13.19 21.84
C HIS A 385 6.06 14.03 21.81
N ARG A 386 5.53 14.49 22.95
CA ARG A 386 4.41 15.46 22.95
C ARG A 386 4.75 16.79 22.30
N ARG A 387 6.02 17.22 22.31
CA ARG A 387 6.45 18.41 21.56
C ARG A 387 6.46 18.13 20.06
N GLN A 388 7.06 17.02 19.65
CA GLN A 388 7.08 16.57 18.24
C GLN A 388 5.67 16.42 17.66
N GLU A 389 4.73 15.86 18.42
CA GLU A 389 3.31 15.75 18.05
C GLU A 389 2.71 17.12 17.66
N ARG A 390 2.97 18.16 18.46
CA ARG A 390 2.50 19.53 18.17
C ARG A 390 3.16 20.13 16.95
N GLU A 391 4.44 19.85 16.72
CA GLU A 391 5.17 20.31 15.53
C GLU A 391 4.59 19.69 14.25
N ILE A 392 4.28 18.39 14.27
CA ILE A 392 3.62 17.69 13.16
C ILE A 392 2.20 18.22 12.94
N ALA A 393 1.42 18.41 14.01
CA ALA A 393 0.07 18.95 13.90
C ALA A 393 0.05 20.38 13.33
N THR A 394 1.03 21.21 13.69
CA THR A 394 1.19 22.56 13.13
C THR A 394 1.46 22.49 11.63
N ARG A 395 2.43 21.65 11.22
CA ARG A 395 2.75 21.43 9.80
C ARG A 395 1.54 20.93 9.00
N ALA A 396 0.76 20.01 9.58
CA ALA A 396 -0.46 19.50 8.96
C ALA A 396 -1.50 20.61 8.70
N ALA A 397 -1.64 21.56 9.63
CA ALA A 397 -2.58 22.67 9.52
C ALA A 397 -2.10 23.81 8.58
N GLU A 398 -0.79 23.98 8.40
CA GLU A 398 -0.19 25.04 7.56
C GLU A 398 -0.53 24.92 6.07
N ALA A 399 -0.92 23.74 5.60
CA ALA A 399 -1.26 23.50 4.19
C ALA A 399 -2.57 24.20 3.73
N GLY A 400 -3.32 24.82 4.65
CA GLY A 400 -4.60 25.44 4.37
C GLY A 400 -5.75 24.43 4.25
N PRO A 401 -7.00 24.90 4.05
CA PRO A 401 -8.18 24.05 3.95
C PRO A 401 -8.08 23.05 2.80
N ALA A 402 -8.71 21.88 3.00
CA ALA A 402 -8.63 20.77 2.07
C ALA A 402 -9.32 21.05 0.72
#